data_AF-A0A851GHG0-F1
#
_entry.id   AF-A0A851GHG0-F1
#
_cell.length_a   1.000
_cell.length_b   1.000
_cell.length_c   1.000
_cell.angle_alpha   90.00
_cell.angle_beta   90.00
_cell.angle_gamma   90.00
#
_symmetry.space_group_name_H-M   'P 1'
#
loop_
_entity.id
_entity.type
_entity.pdbx_description
1 polymer ?
#
loop_
_entity_poly.entity_id
_entity_poly.type
_entity_poly.pdbx_seq_one_letter_code
_entity_poly.pdbx_strand_id
1 'polypeptide(L)'
;MIASSIRTLTLIVITLFTAFYESGHAAKYLRPDLSKELFQLEKVPLKVNSMKEMSKQLVLIASREHNQSPAQQRASAQMLALAIQLDPTNQQARKIDIDLSKGKQAPHPDQASLAKARSQLRFYKTWLASEDAGPDANQLSKCLDDINQALTPDTEAQPDSAQWNGVIPAISAYQPSKPIPAVADNNTRPDPDPVVTPDPGEAAPPKETVDQSTQQTSLHIPKLASHLAISTETKHKYLDPKLNIERYKTNTKQGPCKVSLSCSPGAAHSKSLEINISPKIPYQKIDSESKQKQLASWIPDVVKQVIAKRHPQLKPSQVDVTVDQGTYALSNRDVLAASIALMIEASASNRPIREDVYVCASLQTNGSFQQPSNFWKLLKILREQETGGRLIVAHESASLLTQILVYGEPDFFTSWEVYGAKNLDEAMEAAVKTSPESIAKADELFQSIQSLTRTNDVTKLAVNKAVRKRLTEIKSLNPNHFSASALLLQGSGKRPMRISEVTLAHELRPIIRNVQKHLSSGIDKHLPSSSELKKRHSDYREQLDAMERIVDRSHDDLYQETLSLVNEYRRLATMSRRASSDSASKYTISKSATNIIFSMKGTCARLLDQIDTLTKGGTAPK
;
A
#
# COMPACT_ATOMS: atom_id res chain seq x y z
N MET A 1 -42.43 -30.77 81.75
CA MET A 1 -41.56 -30.46 82.90
C MET A 1 -40.54 -29.43 82.46
N ILE A 2 -40.56 -28.25 83.10
CA ILE A 2 -39.44 -27.29 83.29
C ILE A 2 -38.86 -26.71 81.99
N ALA A 3 -39.09 -25.48 81.53
CA ALA A 3 -39.35 -24.17 82.18
C ALA A 3 -38.30 -23.74 83.20
N SER A 4 -37.21 -23.11 82.74
CA SER A 4 -36.47 -22.01 83.40
C SER A 4 -35.36 -21.52 82.44
N SER A 5 -35.44 -20.41 81.70
CA SER A 5 -35.33 -19.01 82.18
C SER A 5 -34.14 -18.81 83.14
N ILE A 6 -33.28 -17.79 83.12
CA ILE A 6 -33.18 -16.49 82.44
C ILE A 6 -31.90 -15.86 83.07
N ARG A 7 -31.20 -14.96 82.34
CA ARG A 7 -30.27 -13.89 82.82
C ARG A 7 -28.87 -14.26 83.33
N THR A 8 -27.90 -13.90 82.50
CA THR A 8 -26.92 -12.80 82.68
C THR A 8 -26.15 -12.73 81.36
N LEU A 9 -25.86 -11.63 80.67
CA LEU A 9 -25.79 -10.23 81.07
C LEU A 9 -25.80 -9.40 79.78
N THR A 10 -26.64 -8.38 79.77
CA THR A 10 -26.58 -7.22 78.87
C THR A 10 -25.24 -6.49 79.08
N LEU A 11 -24.24 -6.65 78.20
CA LEU A 11 -23.19 -5.63 77.95
C LEU A 11 -22.16 -6.00 76.84
N ILE A 12 -22.55 -6.08 75.57
CA ILE A 12 -21.74 -5.71 74.37
C ILE A 12 -22.77 -5.42 73.25
N VAL A 13 -23.52 -4.32 73.25
CA VAL A 13 -23.12 -2.97 72.79
C VAL A 13 -21.70 -2.91 72.21
N ILE A 14 -21.63 -2.83 70.86
CA ILE A 14 -20.46 -2.58 70.00
C ILE A 14 -19.65 -3.83 69.61
N THR A 15 -20.27 -4.74 68.85
CA THR A 15 -19.63 -5.43 67.69
C THR A 15 -20.67 -6.22 66.86
N LEU A 16 -21.89 -5.69 66.73
CA LEU A 16 -22.59 -5.80 65.44
C LEU A 16 -21.82 -4.87 64.50
N PHE A 17 -20.65 -5.35 64.05
CA PHE A 17 -20.05 -4.86 62.83
C PHE A 17 -21.09 -5.18 61.77
N THR A 18 -21.84 -4.14 61.45
CA THR A 18 -22.31 -3.86 60.12
C THR A 18 -21.44 -4.59 59.09
N ALA A 19 -21.83 -5.81 58.73
CA ALA A 19 -21.71 -6.23 57.35
C ALA A 19 -22.74 -5.39 56.60
N PHE A 20 -22.43 -4.09 56.48
CA PHE A 20 -22.73 -3.40 55.24
C PHE A 20 -22.16 -4.36 54.20
N TYR A 21 -23.05 -5.01 53.46
CA TYR A 21 -22.78 -5.23 52.06
C TYR A 21 -22.35 -3.86 51.53
N GLU A 22 -21.05 -3.57 51.56
CA GLU A 22 -20.47 -2.82 50.47
C GLU A 22 -20.88 -3.64 49.26
N SER A 23 -21.95 -3.19 48.60
CA SER A 23 -22.19 -3.39 47.20
C SER A 23 -20.95 -2.82 46.50
N GLY A 24 -19.85 -3.57 46.56
CA GLY A 24 -18.58 -3.22 45.98
C GLY A 24 -18.88 -2.93 44.54
N HIS A 25 -18.79 -1.66 44.17
CA HIS A 25 -19.05 -1.24 42.81
C HIS A 25 -18.03 -1.99 41.95
N ALA A 26 -18.49 -3.02 41.24
CA ALA A 26 -17.65 -3.78 40.33
C ALA A 26 -16.92 -2.81 39.41
N ALA A 27 -15.60 -3.00 39.23
CA ALA A 27 -14.81 -2.13 38.37
C ALA A 27 -15.40 -2.14 36.97
N LYS A 28 -15.70 -0.96 36.43
CA LYS A 28 -16.27 -0.81 35.09
C LYS A 28 -15.20 -1.15 34.05
N TYR A 29 -15.51 -2.06 33.14
CA TYR A 29 -14.66 -2.34 31.99
C TYR A 29 -14.58 -1.11 31.07
N LEU A 30 -13.36 -0.72 30.70
CA LEU A 30 -13.08 0.32 29.72
C LEU A 30 -12.51 -0.33 28.47
N ARG A 31 -13.03 0.07 27.30
CA ARG A 31 -12.61 -0.50 26.02
C ARG A 31 -11.22 0.01 25.61
N PRO A 32 -10.43 -0.79 24.89
CA PRO A 32 -9.19 -0.33 24.29
C PRO A 32 -9.45 0.66 23.14
N ASP A 33 -8.55 1.63 22.97
CA ASP A 33 -8.51 2.51 21.80
C ASP A 33 -7.76 1.79 20.67
N LEU A 34 -8.54 1.29 19.71
CA LEU A 34 -8.03 0.52 18.56
C LEU A 34 -7.49 1.40 17.42
N SER A 35 -7.50 2.74 17.58
CA SER A 35 -6.97 3.66 16.55
C SER A 35 -5.44 3.76 16.55
N LYS A 36 -4.78 3.21 17.57
CA LYS A 36 -3.33 3.19 17.74
C LYS A 36 -2.81 1.75 17.71
N GLU A 37 -1.73 1.54 16.99
CA GLU A 37 -1.08 0.23 16.87
C GLU A 37 -0.01 0.07 17.96
N LEU A 38 0.00 -1.07 18.66
CA LEU A 38 1.03 -1.41 19.66
C LEU A 38 2.37 -1.84 19.03
N PHE A 39 2.33 -2.32 17.79
CA PHE A 39 3.46 -2.83 16.99
C PHE A 39 2.98 -3.02 15.54
N GLN A 40 3.90 -3.04 14.58
CA GLN A 40 3.59 -3.25 13.17
C GLN A 40 3.40 -4.74 12.89
N LEU A 41 2.15 -5.17 12.65
CA LEU A 41 1.78 -6.57 12.50
C LEU A 41 2.53 -7.26 11.34
N GLU A 42 2.81 -6.50 10.28
CA GLU A 42 3.56 -6.91 9.09
C GLU A 42 5.04 -7.20 9.37
N LYS A 43 5.61 -6.57 10.41
CA LYS A 43 7.01 -6.76 10.81
C LYS A 43 7.22 -7.91 11.80
N VAL A 44 6.13 -8.51 12.31
CA VAL A 44 6.21 -9.69 13.18
C VAL A 44 6.41 -10.95 12.31
N PRO A 45 7.51 -11.72 12.48
CA PRO A 45 7.84 -12.86 11.63
C PRO A 45 7.02 -14.13 11.91
N LEU A 46 5.74 -13.98 12.29
CA LEU A 46 4.82 -15.09 12.52
C LEU A 46 3.97 -15.39 11.29
N LYS A 47 3.64 -16.65 11.08
CA LYS A 47 2.67 -17.09 10.06
C LYS A 47 1.25 -16.64 10.46
N VAL A 48 0.40 -16.38 9.46
CA VAL A 48 -1.01 -15.94 9.67
C VAL A 48 -1.78 -16.89 10.58
N ASN A 49 -1.65 -18.20 10.35
CA ASN A 49 -2.33 -19.20 11.18
C ASN A 49 -1.87 -19.15 12.64
N SER A 50 -0.59 -18.86 12.91
CA SER A 50 -0.07 -18.70 14.27
C SER A 50 -0.62 -17.46 14.94
N MET A 51 -0.77 -16.35 14.22
CA MET A 51 -1.36 -15.12 14.75
C MET A 51 -2.87 -15.27 15.01
N LYS A 52 -3.61 -15.90 14.08
CA LYS A 52 -5.03 -16.25 14.28
C LYS A 52 -5.22 -17.16 15.49
N GLU A 53 -4.36 -18.15 15.64
CA GLU A 53 -4.39 -19.04 16.79
C GLU A 53 -4.11 -18.29 18.09
N MET A 54 -3.06 -17.46 18.12
CA MET A 54 -2.72 -16.63 19.28
C MET A 54 -3.87 -15.67 19.66
N SER A 55 -4.50 -15.05 18.67
CA SER A 55 -5.68 -14.20 18.86
C SER A 55 -6.83 -14.98 19.51
N LYS A 56 -7.12 -16.20 19.04
CA LYS A 56 -8.14 -17.07 19.67
C LYS A 56 -7.80 -17.42 21.11
N GLN A 57 -6.53 -17.74 21.40
CA GLN A 57 -6.09 -18.05 22.77
C GLN A 57 -6.23 -16.83 23.69
N LEU A 58 -5.89 -15.63 23.23
CA LEU A 58 -6.09 -14.39 24.00
C LEU A 58 -7.57 -14.11 24.27
N VAL A 59 -8.46 -14.32 23.29
CA VAL A 59 -9.90 -14.19 23.48
C VAL A 59 -10.44 -15.18 24.50
N LEU A 60 -9.96 -16.43 24.44
CA LEU A 60 -10.33 -17.47 25.40
C LEU A 60 -9.95 -17.05 26.83
N ILE A 61 -8.72 -16.55 27.03
CA ILE A 61 -8.24 -16.13 28.36
C ILE A 61 -8.93 -14.83 28.83
N ALA A 62 -9.25 -13.92 27.92
CA ALA A 62 -10.02 -12.72 28.24
C ALA A 62 -11.44 -13.05 28.75
N SER A 63 -12.00 -14.19 28.31
CA SER A 63 -13.35 -14.66 28.71
C SER A 63 -13.37 -15.47 30.01
N ARG A 64 -12.23 -15.60 30.69
CA ARG A 64 -12.12 -16.32 31.97
C ARG A 64 -13.06 -15.74 33.02
N GLU A 65 -13.46 -16.57 33.99
CA GLU A 65 -14.09 -16.08 35.20
C GLU A 65 -13.09 -15.26 36.03
N HIS A 66 -13.46 -14.06 36.44
CA HIS A 66 -12.62 -13.21 37.28
C HIS A 66 -13.44 -12.32 38.22
N ASN A 67 -12.85 -11.94 39.35
CA ASN A 67 -13.45 -11.18 40.44
C ASN A 67 -13.78 -9.70 40.11
N GLN A 68 -13.81 -9.34 38.82
CA GLN A 68 -14.05 -7.97 38.33
C GLN A 68 -13.18 -6.88 39.00
N SER A 69 -12.01 -7.23 39.55
CA SER A 69 -11.07 -6.22 40.06
C SER A 69 -10.54 -5.32 38.94
N PRO A 70 -10.15 -4.07 39.24
CA PRO A 70 -9.59 -3.15 38.25
C PRO A 70 -8.43 -3.74 37.44
N ALA A 71 -7.55 -4.50 38.09
CA ALA A 71 -6.43 -5.19 37.45
C ALA A 71 -6.91 -6.26 36.45
N GLN A 72 -7.89 -7.08 36.83
CA GLN A 72 -8.43 -8.12 35.97
C GLN A 72 -9.22 -7.55 34.78
N GLN A 73 -9.96 -6.45 34.97
CA GLN A 73 -10.65 -5.74 33.89
C GLN A 73 -9.67 -5.14 32.88
N ARG A 74 -8.61 -4.49 33.38
CA ARG A 74 -7.53 -3.95 32.54
C ARG A 74 -6.80 -5.06 31.77
N ALA A 75 -6.50 -6.18 32.42
CA ALA A 75 -5.88 -7.34 31.77
C ALA A 75 -6.75 -7.90 30.64
N SER A 76 -8.06 -7.98 30.84
CA SER A 76 -9.00 -8.39 29.80
C SER A 76 -9.02 -7.40 28.63
N ALA A 77 -8.93 -6.09 28.89
CA ALA A 77 -8.81 -5.07 27.84
C ALA A 77 -7.49 -5.19 27.06
N GLN A 78 -6.37 -5.44 27.73
CA GLN A 78 -5.06 -5.69 27.11
C GLN A 78 -5.10 -6.92 26.19
N MET A 79 -5.68 -8.03 26.67
CA MET A 79 -5.83 -9.26 25.87
C MET A 79 -6.71 -9.04 24.64
N LEU A 80 -7.81 -8.30 24.78
CA LEU A 80 -8.71 -8.03 23.66
C LEU A 80 -8.11 -7.06 22.65
N ALA A 81 -7.35 -6.06 23.10
CA ALA A 81 -6.59 -5.18 22.21
C ALA A 81 -5.58 -5.98 21.36
N LEU A 82 -4.78 -6.84 22.01
CA LEU A 82 -3.84 -7.70 21.29
C LEU A 82 -4.55 -8.69 20.37
N ALA A 83 -5.63 -9.33 20.82
CA ALA A 83 -6.36 -10.28 20.01
C ALA A 83 -6.91 -9.62 18.73
N ILE A 84 -7.44 -8.41 18.83
CA ILE A 84 -7.97 -7.64 17.70
C ILE A 84 -6.83 -7.15 16.81
N GLN A 85 -5.68 -6.78 17.35
CA GLN A 85 -4.54 -6.36 16.54
C GLN A 85 -3.88 -7.53 15.81
N LEU A 86 -3.75 -8.71 16.45
CA LEU A 86 -3.18 -9.93 15.87
C LEU A 86 -4.08 -10.55 14.80
N ASP A 87 -5.40 -10.51 15.00
CA ASP A 87 -6.39 -10.90 14.00
C ASP A 87 -7.54 -9.88 13.98
N PRO A 88 -7.44 -8.84 13.14
CA PRO A 88 -8.50 -7.84 13.00
C PRO A 88 -9.85 -8.43 12.58
N THR A 89 -9.85 -9.65 12.04
CA THR A 89 -11.04 -10.38 11.59
C THR A 89 -11.69 -11.25 12.66
N ASN A 90 -11.11 -11.30 13.86
CA ASN A 90 -11.65 -12.03 15.00
C ASN A 90 -12.90 -11.33 15.55
N GLN A 91 -14.07 -11.68 14.98
CA GLN A 91 -15.36 -11.12 15.42
C GLN A 91 -15.70 -11.50 16.86
N GLN A 92 -15.20 -12.65 17.34
CA GLN A 92 -15.42 -13.08 18.71
C GLN A 92 -14.73 -12.13 19.71
N ALA A 93 -13.50 -11.68 19.41
CA ALA A 93 -12.79 -10.69 20.22
C ALA A 93 -13.59 -9.38 20.33
N ARG A 94 -14.08 -8.85 19.21
CA ARG A 94 -14.89 -7.62 19.18
C ARG A 94 -16.21 -7.77 19.92
N LYS A 95 -16.85 -8.93 19.78
CA LYS A 95 -18.10 -9.23 20.49
C LYS A 95 -17.89 -9.23 22.00
N ILE A 96 -16.85 -9.91 22.49
CA ILE A 96 -16.53 -9.96 23.92
C ILE A 96 -16.15 -8.57 24.46
N ASP A 97 -15.37 -7.79 23.72
CA ASP A 97 -15.05 -6.40 24.09
C ASP A 97 -16.32 -5.54 24.25
N ILE A 98 -17.28 -5.67 23.34
CA ILE A 98 -18.57 -4.98 23.42
C ILE A 98 -19.40 -5.52 24.60
N ASP A 99 -19.47 -6.83 24.77
CA ASP A 99 -20.29 -7.47 25.81
C ASP A 99 -19.76 -7.09 27.21
N LEU A 100 -18.45 -7.11 27.44
CA LEU A 100 -17.81 -6.66 28.68
C LEU A 100 -18.07 -5.17 28.95
N SER A 101 -18.03 -4.31 27.93
CA SER A 101 -18.35 -2.88 28.08
C SER A 101 -19.81 -2.62 28.48
N LYS A 102 -20.70 -3.58 28.17
CA LYS A 102 -22.12 -3.56 28.56
C LYS A 102 -22.39 -4.30 29.88
N GLY A 103 -21.35 -4.77 30.58
CA GLY A 103 -21.46 -5.52 31.82
C GLY A 103 -22.01 -6.94 31.64
N LYS A 104 -22.04 -7.47 30.41
CA LYS A 104 -22.46 -8.85 30.14
C LYS A 104 -21.30 -9.81 30.42
N GLN A 105 -21.61 -10.94 31.07
CA GLN A 105 -20.64 -12.01 31.25
C GLN A 105 -20.47 -12.78 29.94
N ALA A 106 -19.21 -12.97 29.53
CA ALA A 106 -18.86 -13.83 28.40
C ALA A 106 -19.00 -15.31 28.78
N PRO A 107 -19.18 -16.23 27.81
CA PRO A 107 -19.19 -17.66 28.09
C PRO A 107 -17.87 -18.08 28.75
N HIS A 108 -17.94 -18.71 29.92
CA HIS A 108 -16.75 -19.12 30.66
C HIS A 108 -16.16 -20.41 30.07
N PRO A 109 -14.91 -20.38 29.57
CA PRO A 109 -14.22 -21.58 29.12
C PRO A 109 -13.79 -22.44 30.31
N ASP A 110 -13.71 -23.75 30.11
CA ASP A 110 -13.25 -24.68 31.15
C ASP A 110 -11.76 -24.49 31.50
N GLN A 111 -11.37 -24.94 32.70
CA GLN A 111 -10.03 -24.73 33.24
C GLN A 111 -8.93 -25.43 32.42
N ALA A 112 -9.23 -26.56 31.77
CA ALA A 112 -8.26 -27.27 30.93
C ALA A 112 -7.98 -26.51 29.63
N SER A 113 -9.01 -25.93 29.01
CA SER A 113 -8.89 -25.05 27.86
C SER A 113 -8.07 -23.79 28.19
N LEU A 114 -8.29 -23.18 29.36
CA LEU A 114 -7.51 -22.02 29.83
C LEU A 114 -6.03 -22.37 30.07
N ALA A 115 -5.75 -23.53 30.68
CA ALA A 115 -4.38 -23.99 30.90
C ALA A 115 -3.64 -24.22 29.56
N LYS A 116 -4.31 -24.84 28.59
CA LYS A 116 -3.78 -25.06 27.24
C LYS A 116 -3.50 -23.74 26.51
N ALA A 117 -4.43 -22.79 26.56
CA ALA A 117 -4.28 -21.47 25.96
C ALA A 117 -3.05 -20.72 26.52
N ARG A 118 -2.89 -20.72 27.85
CA ARG A 118 -1.75 -20.12 28.52
C ARG A 118 -0.43 -20.77 28.12
N SER A 119 -0.39 -22.10 28.04
CA SER A 119 0.81 -22.83 27.59
C SER A 119 1.20 -22.47 26.16
N GLN A 120 0.22 -22.31 25.26
CA GLN A 120 0.47 -21.92 23.87
C GLN A 120 0.96 -20.47 23.74
N LEU A 121 0.41 -19.54 24.53
CA LEU A 121 0.93 -18.16 24.55
C LEU A 121 2.38 -18.09 25.07
N ARG A 122 2.73 -18.88 26.09
CA ARG A 122 4.12 -18.97 26.58
C ARG A 122 5.07 -19.49 25.51
N PHE A 123 4.63 -20.47 24.70
CA PHE A 123 5.43 -20.97 23.58
C PHE A 123 5.76 -19.87 22.57
N TYR A 124 4.77 -19.04 22.19
CA TYR A 124 5.00 -17.93 21.26
C TYR A 124 5.89 -16.84 21.86
N LYS A 125 5.68 -16.50 23.14
CA LYS A 125 6.50 -15.51 23.86
C LYS A 125 8.00 -15.81 23.79
N THR A 126 8.41 -17.03 24.11
CA THR A 126 9.84 -17.41 24.15
C THR A 126 10.54 -17.15 22.82
N TRP A 127 9.85 -17.45 21.71
CA TRP A 127 10.39 -17.19 20.38
C TRP A 127 10.34 -15.71 20.02
N LEU A 128 9.24 -15.02 20.34
CA LEU A 128 9.07 -13.58 20.06
C LEU A 128 10.05 -12.68 20.82
N ALA A 129 10.67 -13.17 21.90
CA ALA A 129 11.67 -12.44 22.68
C ALA A 129 13.11 -12.53 22.12
N SER A 130 13.34 -13.32 21.06
CA SER A 130 14.69 -13.48 20.50
C SER A 130 15.10 -12.27 19.67
N GLU A 131 16.40 -11.99 19.62
CA GLU A 131 16.94 -10.90 18.77
C GLU A 131 16.57 -11.11 17.29
N ASP A 132 16.58 -12.37 16.82
CA ASP A 132 16.22 -12.75 15.45
C ASP A 132 14.76 -12.43 15.07
N ALA A 133 13.87 -12.25 16.04
CA ALA A 133 12.45 -11.95 15.78
C ALA A 133 12.21 -10.47 15.43
N GLY A 134 13.17 -9.59 15.74
CA GLY A 134 13.09 -8.16 15.44
C GLY A 134 12.29 -7.33 16.47
N PRO A 135 12.35 -5.98 16.35
CA PRO A 135 11.86 -5.06 17.40
C PRO A 135 10.34 -5.12 17.60
N ASP A 136 9.54 -5.25 16.54
CA ASP A 136 8.07 -5.35 16.65
C ASP A 136 7.62 -6.68 17.28
N ALA A 137 8.32 -7.77 17.00
CA ALA A 137 8.08 -9.06 17.66
C ALA A 137 8.44 -9.03 19.15
N ASN A 138 9.57 -8.40 19.49
CA ASN A 138 9.98 -8.18 20.87
C ASN A 138 8.96 -7.31 21.63
N GLN A 139 8.37 -6.31 20.97
CA GLN A 139 7.30 -5.50 21.55
C GLN A 139 6.05 -6.35 21.83
N LEU A 140 5.63 -7.22 20.90
CA LEU A 140 4.54 -8.17 21.15
C LEU A 140 4.87 -9.11 22.32
N SER A 141 6.12 -9.57 22.44
CA SER A 141 6.57 -10.39 23.57
C SER A 141 6.38 -9.67 24.91
N LYS A 142 6.80 -8.40 25.01
CA LYS A 142 6.57 -7.56 26.21
C LYS A 142 5.09 -7.40 26.53
N CYS A 143 4.24 -7.21 25.53
CA CYS A 143 2.79 -7.13 25.76
C CYS A 143 2.22 -8.45 26.33
N LEU A 144 2.73 -9.61 25.86
CA LEU A 144 2.34 -10.92 26.42
C LEU A 144 2.86 -11.12 27.85
N ASP A 145 3.96 -10.47 28.22
CA ASP A 145 4.53 -10.53 29.57
C ASP A 145 3.69 -9.78 30.58
N ASP A 146 3.30 -8.56 30.23
CA ASP A 146 2.42 -7.74 31.05
C ASP A 146 1.07 -8.46 31.30
N ILE A 147 0.52 -9.13 30.27
CA ILE A 147 -0.70 -9.94 30.41
C ILE A 147 -0.49 -11.13 31.33
N ASN A 148 0.63 -11.86 31.21
CA ASN A 148 0.89 -13.00 32.07
C ASN A 148 1.06 -12.59 33.54
N GLN A 149 1.70 -11.45 33.79
CA GLN A 149 1.87 -10.89 35.12
C GLN A 149 0.55 -10.44 35.73
N ALA A 150 -0.33 -9.82 34.94
CA ALA A 150 -1.66 -9.41 35.42
C ALA A 150 -2.59 -10.61 35.74
N LEU A 151 -2.23 -11.82 35.31
CA LEU A 151 -2.96 -13.06 35.55
C LEU A 151 -2.47 -13.86 36.77
N THR A 152 -1.35 -13.48 37.38
CA THR A 152 -0.81 -14.14 38.59
C THR A 152 -1.35 -13.47 39.86
N PRO A 153 -1.96 -14.23 40.79
CA PRO A 153 -2.69 -13.66 41.94
C PRO A 153 -1.81 -13.01 43.02
N ASP A 154 -0.48 -13.22 43.03
CA ASP A 154 0.40 -12.86 44.17
C ASP A 154 1.63 -11.99 43.82
N THR A 155 1.67 -11.39 42.63
CA THR A 155 2.77 -10.47 42.27
C THR A 155 2.40 -9.03 42.61
N GLU A 156 3.22 -8.35 43.40
CA GLU A 156 3.17 -6.88 43.52
C GLU A 156 3.13 -6.28 42.11
N ALA A 157 2.23 -5.31 41.90
CA ALA A 157 2.01 -4.70 40.60
C ALA A 157 3.29 -3.98 40.13
N GLN A 158 4.11 -4.66 39.33
CA GLN A 158 5.22 -4.02 38.63
C GLN A 158 4.68 -3.15 37.49
N PRO A 159 5.40 -2.07 37.12
CA PRO A 159 5.02 -1.27 35.97
C PRO A 159 5.09 -2.12 34.69
N ASP A 160 4.10 -1.92 33.81
CA ASP A 160 4.08 -2.55 32.49
C ASP A 160 5.40 -2.32 31.75
N SER A 161 5.93 -3.39 31.18
CA SER A 161 7.15 -3.37 30.38
C SER A 161 6.90 -2.92 28.93
N ALA A 162 5.66 -3.05 28.44
CA ALA A 162 5.24 -2.59 27.13
C ALA A 162 4.63 -1.18 27.15
N GLN A 163 4.67 -0.53 25.99
CA GLN A 163 4.12 0.82 25.81
C GLN A 163 2.62 0.75 25.50
N TRP A 164 1.78 0.59 26.53
CA TRP A 164 0.32 0.60 26.39
C TRP A 164 -0.29 2.00 26.24
N ASN A 165 0.53 3.05 26.31
CA ASN A 165 0.10 4.45 26.41
C ASN A 165 -0.82 4.86 25.26
N GLY A 166 -2.06 5.16 25.62
CA GLY A 166 -3.08 5.64 24.68
C GLY A 166 -3.83 4.53 23.93
N VAL A 167 -3.52 3.25 24.16
CA VAL A 167 -4.32 2.08 23.71
C VAL A 167 -5.17 1.55 24.87
N ILE A 168 -4.59 1.46 26.08
CA ILE A 168 -5.30 1.02 27.30
C ILE A 168 -5.27 2.15 28.35
N PRO A 169 -6.42 2.50 28.97
CA PRO A 169 -6.45 3.44 30.10
C PRO A 169 -5.57 2.98 31.28
N ALA A 170 -5.06 3.93 32.07
CA ALA A 170 -4.31 3.63 33.29
C ALA A 170 -5.18 2.85 34.28
N ILE A 171 -4.57 2.01 35.15
CA ILE A 171 -5.31 1.20 36.13
C ILE A 171 -6.20 2.03 37.07
N SER A 172 -5.81 3.28 37.35
CA SER A 172 -6.60 4.24 38.12
C SER A 172 -7.94 4.56 37.48
N ALA A 173 -8.06 4.52 36.16
CA ALA A 173 -9.32 4.74 35.45
C ALA A 173 -10.33 3.60 35.64
N TYR A 174 -9.88 2.42 36.09
CA TYR A 174 -10.73 1.26 36.38
C TYR A 174 -11.16 1.20 37.85
N GLN A 175 -10.66 2.08 38.72
CA GLN A 175 -11.08 2.12 40.13
C GLN A 175 -12.46 2.80 40.27
N PRO A 176 -13.35 2.29 41.14
CA PRO A 176 -14.65 2.94 41.38
C PRO A 176 -14.44 4.32 42.00
N SER A 177 -14.98 5.35 41.35
CA SER A 177 -14.86 6.74 41.79
C SER A 177 -15.52 6.96 43.15
N LYS A 178 -14.83 7.60 44.11
CA LYS A 178 -15.50 8.24 45.24
C LYS A 178 -16.40 9.37 44.72
N PRO A 179 -17.59 9.60 45.30
CA PRO A 179 -18.46 10.69 44.85
C PRO A 179 -17.81 12.04 45.18
N ILE A 180 -17.67 12.88 44.15
CA ILE A 180 -17.30 14.29 44.29
C ILE A 180 -18.61 15.09 44.41
N PRO A 181 -18.78 16.00 45.39
CA PRO A 181 -19.98 16.81 45.52
C PRO A 181 -20.13 17.79 44.34
N ALA A 182 -21.38 18.08 44.00
CA ALA A 182 -21.75 18.94 42.88
C ALA A 182 -21.95 20.43 43.29
N VAL A 183 -21.72 21.27 42.27
CA VAL A 183 -22.25 22.63 42.00
C VAL A 183 -21.57 23.85 42.65
N ALA A 184 -21.10 24.75 41.78
CA ALA A 184 -21.53 26.15 41.79
C ALA A 184 -21.56 26.68 40.35
N ASP A 185 -22.77 26.89 39.84
CA ASP A 185 -23.09 27.76 38.71
C ASP A 185 -22.54 29.17 38.96
N ASN A 186 -22.12 29.85 37.90
CA ASN A 186 -22.34 31.29 37.78
C ASN A 186 -22.31 31.72 36.31
N ASN A 187 -23.52 32.02 35.81
CA ASN A 187 -23.77 32.86 34.65
C ASN A 187 -23.17 34.26 34.87
N THR A 188 -22.47 34.81 33.88
CA THR A 188 -22.72 36.20 33.47
C THR A 188 -22.30 36.41 32.02
N ARG A 189 -23.28 36.81 31.20
CA ARG A 189 -23.09 37.44 29.89
C ARG A 189 -22.94 38.95 30.12
N PRO A 190 -22.21 39.67 29.25
CA PRO A 190 -22.85 40.82 28.62
C PRO A 190 -22.70 40.84 27.08
N ASP A 191 -23.60 41.64 26.51
CA ASP A 191 -24.05 41.73 25.12
C ASP A 191 -23.10 42.51 24.17
N PRO A 192 -23.40 42.54 22.86
CA PRO A 192 -22.51 42.91 21.77
C PRO A 192 -22.58 44.41 21.41
N ASP A 193 -21.62 44.86 20.57
CA ASP A 193 -21.80 45.79 19.43
C ASP A 193 -20.43 46.31 18.93
N PRO A 194 -20.28 46.93 17.74
CA PRO A 194 -21.10 46.88 16.52
C PRO A 194 -20.27 46.65 15.23
N VAL A 195 -21.01 46.42 14.14
CA VAL A 195 -20.57 46.41 12.73
C VAL A 195 -20.08 47.79 12.28
N VAL A 196 -18.97 47.84 11.53
CA VAL A 196 -18.69 48.94 10.57
C VAL A 196 -17.98 48.38 9.31
N THR A 197 -18.65 48.49 8.17
CA THR A 197 -18.09 48.76 6.84
C THR A 197 -18.75 50.04 6.33
N PRO A 198 -18.01 50.92 5.62
CA PRO A 198 -18.14 51.01 4.14
C PRO A 198 -16.78 51.32 3.45
N ASP A 199 -16.38 50.59 2.40
CA ASP A 199 -16.66 50.79 0.95
C ASP A 199 -15.45 51.49 0.23
N PRO A 200 -15.44 51.69 -1.10
CA PRO A 200 -14.71 50.88 -2.07
C PRO A 200 -13.49 51.59 -2.68
N GLY A 201 -12.38 50.87 -2.82
CA GLY A 201 -11.16 51.36 -3.49
C GLY A 201 -10.95 50.67 -4.82
N GLU A 202 -11.51 51.28 -5.87
CA GLU A 202 -11.30 50.99 -7.28
C GLU A 202 -9.81 51.15 -7.67
N ALA A 203 -9.19 50.07 -8.14
CA ALA A 203 -7.95 50.12 -8.91
C ALA A 203 -7.98 49.01 -9.96
N ALA A 204 -8.24 49.42 -11.21
CA ALA A 204 -8.19 48.57 -12.38
C ALA A 204 -6.77 47.99 -12.58
N PRO A 205 -6.62 46.69 -12.91
CA PRO A 205 -5.37 46.22 -13.47
C PRO A 205 -5.28 46.65 -14.94
N PRO A 206 -4.09 47.08 -15.42
CA PRO A 206 -3.90 47.45 -16.81
C PRO A 206 -4.12 46.24 -17.72
N LYS A 207 -4.86 46.45 -18.80
CA LYS A 207 -4.91 45.54 -19.94
C LYS A 207 -3.51 45.46 -20.54
N GLU A 208 -2.81 44.36 -20.28
CA GLU A 208 -1.74 43.92 -21.18
C GLU A 208 -2.39 43.49 -22.49
N THR A 209 -2.37 44.41 -23.45
CA THR A 209 -2.51 44.11 -24.86
C THR A 209 -1.30 43.27 -25.25
N VAL A 210 -1.47 41.95 -25.31
CA VAL A 210 -0.49 41.07 -25.97
C VAL A 210 -0.56 41.38 -27.46
N ASP A 211 0.43 42.14 -27.93
CA ASP A 211 0.77 42.24 -29.34
C ASP A 211 1.03 40.81 -29.85
N GLN A 212 0.09 40.26 -30.61
CA GLN A 212 0.32 39.08 -31.44
C GLN A 212 1.16 39.49 -32.65
N SER A 213 2.40 39.88 -32.37
CA SER A 213 3.48 39.79 -33.35
C SER A 213 3.68 38.31 -33.66
N THR A 214 3.53 37.95 -34.93
CA THR A 214 3.85 36.66 -35.55
C THR A 214 5.32 36.26 -35.31
N GLN A 215 5.66 35.92 -34.06
CA GLN A 215 6.93 35.35 -33.69
C GLN A 215 6.85 33.83 -33.88
N GLN A 216 7.56 33.34 -34.90
CA GLN A 216 7.75 31.91 -35.10
C GLN A 216 8.41 31.29 -33.86
N THR A 217 7.73 30.32 -33.23
CA THR A 217 8.23 29.59 -32.06
C THR A 217 9.47 28.78 -32.43
N SER A 218 10.52 28.82 -31.60
CA SER A 218 11.73 28.00 -31.74
C SER A 218 11.96 27.14 -30.50
N LEU A 219 12.72 26.06 -30.62
CA LEU A 219 13.19 25.29 -29.46
C LEU A 219 14.39 26.00 -28.84
N HIS A 220 14.23 26.52 -27.61
CA HIS A 220 15.21 27.40 -26.97
C HIS A 220 16.22 26.65 -26.12
N ILE A 221 15.83 25.51 -25.54
CA ILE A 221 16.70 24.73 -24.66
C ILE A 221 17.30 23.57 -25.45
N PRO A 222 18.62 23.56 -25.69
CA PRO A 222 19.25 22.60 -26.59
C PRO A 222 19.42 21.22 -25.99
N LYS A 223 19.44 21.10 -24.65
CA LYS A 223 19.57 19.83 -23.94
C LYS A 223 18.68 19.79 -22.72
N LEU A 224 17.87 18.74 -22.60
CA LEU A 224 17.01 18.47 -21.46
C LEU A 224 17.14 17.00 -21.06
N ALA A 225 16.85 16.69 -19.81
CA ALA A 225 16.78 15.32 -19.34
C ALA A 225 15.64 15.13 -18.35
N SER A 226 15.04 13.95 -18.40
CA SER A 226 14.06 13.47 -17.44
C SER A 226 14.35 12.00 -17.12
N HIS A 227 13.69 11.46 -16.12
CA HIS A 227 13.84 10.07 -15.71
C HIS A 227 12.54 9.29 -15.92
N LEU A 228 12.69 7.98 -16.11
CA LEU A 228 11.59 7.03 -16.29
C LEU A 228 11.87 5.75 -15.51
N ALA A 229 10.86 5.20 -14.85
CA ALA A 229 10.90 3.78 -14.51
C ALA A 229 10.61 2.98 -15.78
N ILE A 230 11.55 2.16 -16.24
CA ILE A 230 11.33 1.30 -17.41
C ILE A 230 11.84 -0.12 -17.18
N SER A 231 11.30 -1.02 -18.00
CA SER A 231 11.95 -2.31 -18.28
C SER A 231 12.85 -2.14 -19.52
N THR A 232 14.16 -2.36 -19.36
CA THR A 232 15.12 -2.46 -20.47
C THR A 232 15.32 -3.92 -20.86
N GLU A 233 15.55 -4.17 -22.14
CA GLU A 233 15.84 -5.50 -22.67
C GLU A 233 17.28 -5.53 -23.20
N THR A 234 18.08 -6.48 -22.74
CA THR A 234 19.40 -6.79 -23.32
C THR A 234 19.36 -8.17 -23.96
N LYS A 235 19.89 -8.29 -25.18
CA LYS A 235 20.02 -9.58 -25.86
C LYS A 235 21.43 -10.08 -25.72
N HIS A 236 21.58 -11.28 -25.17
CA HIS A 236 22.84 -12.00 -25.15
C HIS A 236 22.78 -13.16 -26.12
N LYS A 237 23.74 -13.19 -27.05
CA LYS A 237 23.96 -14.31 -27.95
C LYS A 237 24.62 -15.44 -27.16
N TYR A 238 24.08 -16.65 -27.25
CA TYR A 238 24.66 -17.85 -26.64
C TYR A 238 24.55 -19.03 -27.61
N LEU A 239 25.51 -19.95 -27.54
CA LEU A 239 25.43 -21.22 -28.27
C LEU A 239 24.61 -22.19 -27.43
N ASP A 240 23.54 -22.75 -27.99
CA ASP A 240 22.78 -23.80 -27.30
C ASP A 240 23.59 -25.10 -27.35
N PRO A 241 24.14 -25.60 -26.22
CA PRO A 241 25.04 -26.76 -26.24
C PRO A 241 24.33 -28.05 -26.65
N LYS A 242 23.00 -28.11 -26.64
CA LYS A 242 22.24 -29.30 -27.04
C LYS A 242 21.92 -29.33 -28.53
N LEU A 243 21.83 -28.16 -29.16
CA LEU A 243 21.37 -28.02 -30.53
C LEU A 243 22.46 -27.49 -31.47
N ASN A 244 23.59 -27.06 -30.92
CA ASN A 244 24.72 -26.46 -31.65
C ASN A 244 24.28 -25.33 -32.60
N ILE A 245 23.26 -24.59 -32.20
CA ILE A 245 22.75 -23.42 -32.92
C ILE A 245 22.88 -22.19 -32.04
N GLU A 246 23.14 -21.05 -32.68
CA GLU A 246 23.14 -19.76 -32.00
C GLU A 246 21.71 -19.40 -31.59
N ARG A 247 21.54 -19.08 -30.31
CA ARG A 247 20.28 -18.59 -29.74
C ARG A 247 20.51 -17.26 -29.06
N TYR A 248 19.43 -16.49 -28.98
CA TYR A 248 19.42 -15.22 -28.25
C TYR A 248 18.63 -15.38 -26.96
N LYS A 249 19.22 -14.97 -25.84
CA LYS A 249 18.53 -14.83 -24.57
C LYS A 249 18.27 -13.36 -24.33
N THR A 250 17.00 -12.97 -24.25
CA THR A 250 16.63 -11.62 -23.80
C THR A 250 16.59 -11.61 -22.28
N ASN A 251 17.44 -10.80 -21.66
CA ASN A 251 17.35 -10.45 -20.25
C ASN A 251 16.57 -9.14 -20.15
N THR A 252 15.60 -9.09 -19.26
CA THR A 252 14.86 -7.85 -18.96
C THR A 252 15.37 -7.32 -17.63
N LYS A 253 16.01 -6.14 -17.64
CA LYS A 253 16.33 -5.41 -16.42
C LYS A 253 15.23 -4.39 -16.16
N GLN A 254 14.91 -4.15 -14.90
CA GLN A 254 13.95 -3.14 -14.49
C GLN A 254 14.69 -2.11 -13.65
N GLY A 255 14.40 -0.83 -13.86
CA GLY A 255 15.06 0.23 -13.10
C GLY A 255 14.77 1.62 -13.64
N PRO A 256 15.27 2.65 -12.95
CA PRO A 256 15.25 4.01 -13.43
C PRO A 256 16.18 4.15 -14.64
N CYS A 257 15.72 4.90 -15.63
CA CYS A 257 16.44 5.23 -16.84
C CYS A 257 16.36 6.73 -17.07
N LYS A 258 17.48 7.33 -17.46
CA LYS A 258 17.51 8.71 -17.90
C LYS A 258 17.16 8.77 -19.39
N VAL A 259 16.31 9.73 -19.74
CA VAL A 259 15.99 10.09 -21.11
C VAL A 259 16.53 11.49 -21.35
N SER A 260 17.45 11.60 -22.29
CA SER A 260 18.06 12.87 -22.67
C SER A 260 17.52 13.29 -24.04
N LEU A 261 17.27 14.57 -24.20
CA LEU A 261 16.78 15.18 -25.41
C LEU A 261 17.76 16.26 -25.87
N SER A 262 18.15 16.24 -27.14
CA SER A 262 18.88 17.32 -27.78
C SER A 262 18.11 17.92 -28.96
N CYS A 263 17.96 19.24 -28.95
CA CYS A 263 17.31 20.00 -30.02
C CYS A 263 18.37 20.65 -30.93
N SER A 264 18.16 20.56 -32.24
CA SER A 264 18.93 21.27 -33.26
C SER A 264 17.98 21.86 -34.33
N PRO A 265 18.41 22.91 -35.06
CA PRO A 265 17.65 23.40 -36.21
C PRO A 265 17.44 22.26 -37.23
N GLY A 266 16.23 22.15 -37.77
CA GLY A 266 15.92 21.16 -38.79
C GLY A 266 16.63 21.44 -40.11
N ALA A 267 16.77 20.43 -40.96
CA ALA A 267 17.31 20.60 -42.31
C ALA A 267 16.49 21.65 -43.09
N ALA A 268 17.13 22.43 -43.95
CA ALA A 268 16.51 23.51 -44.73
C ALA A 268 15.30 23.07 -45.60
N HIS A 269 15.15 21.77 -45.84
CA HIS A 269 14.05 21.17 -46.61
C HIS A 269 12.98 20.50 -45.74
N SER A 270 13.20 20.39 -44.43
CA SER A 270 12.22 19.83 -43.51
C SER A 270 11.11 20.85 -43.27
N LYS A 271 9.86 20.41 -43.42
CA LYS A 271 8.68 21.26 -43.21
C LYS A 271 8.11 21.15 -41.79
N SER A 272 8.67 20.29 -40.94
CA SER A 272 8.10 19.97 -39.63
C SER A 272 9.13 19.49 -38.61
N LEU A 273 8.65 19.21 -37.40
CA LEU A 273 9.44 18.61 -36.32
C LEU A 273 9.86 17.17 -36.68
N GLU A 274 11.15 16.88 -36.59
CA GLU A 274 11.72 15.54 -36.74
C GLU A 274 12.15 14.99 -35.37
N ILE A 275 11.76 13.76 -35.04
CA ILE A 275 12.05 13.13 -33.75
C ILE A 275 12.74 11.80 -34.02
N ASN A 276 14.00 11.69 -33.61
CA ASN A 276 14.82 10.50 -33.72
C ASN A 276 15.03 9.91 -32.33
N ILE A 277 14.72 8.62 -32.14
CA ILE A 277 14.83 7.95 -30.84
C ILE A 277 15.90 6.85 -30.92
N SER A 278 16.87 6.90 -30.00
CA SER A 278 17.97 5.95 -29.86
C SER A 278 18.05 5.38 -28.43
N PRO A 279 18.21 4.06 -28.25
CA PRO A 279 18.25 3.02 -29.29
C PRO A 279 16.84 2.68 -29.83
N LYS A 280 16.79 2.20 -31.09
CA LYS A 280 15.55 1.75 -31.74
C LYS A 280 14.98 0.51 -31.03
N ILE A 281 13.65 0.40 -30.94
CA ILE A 281 13.00 -0.77 -30.33
C ILE A 281 13.38 -2.05 -31.12
N PRO A 282 13.76 -3.15 -30.45
CA PRO A 282 14.04 -4.41 -31.12
C PRO A 282 12.72 -5.10 -31.52
N TYR A 283 12.17 -4.75 -32.69
CA TYR A 283 10.88 -5.25 -33.17
C TYR A 283 10.83 -6.72 -33.66
N GLN A 284 11.88 -7.51 -33.43
CA GLN A 284 12.07 -8.83 -34.05
C GLN A 284 11.03 -9.92 -33.69
N LYS A 285 10.07 -9.67 -32.80
CA LYS A 285 8.96 -10.61 -32.49
C LYS A 285 7.67 -10.32 -33.25
N ILE A 286 7.71 -9.40 -34.21
CA ILE A 286 6.52 -9.00 -34.99
C ILE A 286 6.70 -9.49 -36.42
N ASP A 287 5.82 -10.40 -36.82
CA ASP A 287 5.93 -11.15 -38.08
C ASP A 287 5.74 -10.30 -39.35
N SER A 288 5.38 -9.02 -39.23
CA SER A 288 5.15 -8.14 -40.38
C SER A 288 5.93 -6.82 -40.29
N GLU A 289 6.71 -6.50 -41.32
CA GLU A 289 7.47 -5.25 -41.46
C GLU A 289 6.57 -4.00 -41.33
N SER A 290 5.32 -4.08 -41.80
CA SER A 290 4.32 -3.01 -41.67
C SER A 290 4.00 -2.66 -40.22
N LYS A 291 3.71 -3.65 -39.36
CA LYS A 291 3.48 -3.43 -37.91
C LYS A 291 4.74 -2.92 -37.20
N GLN A 292 5.94 -3.33 -37.64
CA GLN A 292 7.19 -2.81 -37.07
C GLN A 292 7.36 -1.32 -37.38
N LYS A 293 7.14 -0.91 -38.63
CA LYS A 293 7.18 0.51 -39.04
C LYS A 293 6.14 1.34 -38.30
N GLN A 294 4.91 0.84 -38.17
CA GLN A 294 3.84 1.52 -37.44
C GLN A 294 4.15 1.71 -35.95
N LEU A 295 4.76 0.73 -35.30
CA LEU A 295 5.14 0.86 -33.89
C LEU A 295 6.37 1.76 -33.69
N ALA A 296 7.26 1.83 -34.69
CA ALA A 296 8.42 2.73 -34.68
C ALA A 296 8.01 4.19 -34.87
N SER A 297 6.98 4.45 -35.69
CA SER A 297 6.48 5.80 -35.93
C SER A 297 5.55 6.30 -34.83
N TRP A 298 4.91 5.42 -34.06
CA TRP A 298 3.87 5.80 -33.09
C TRP A 298 4.29 6.89 -32.10
N ILE A 299 5.46 6.78 -31.47
CA ILE A 299 5.92 7.80 -30.49
C ILE A 299 6.14 9.15 -31.21
N PRO A 300 6.95 9.22 -32.29
CA PRO A 300 7.06 10.45 -33.08
C PRO A 300 5.71 11.01 -33.53
N ASP A 301 4.78 10.18 -34.01
CA ASP A 301 3.50 10.61 -34.56
C ASP A 301 2.62 11.27 -33.49
N VAL A 302 2.47 10.63 -32.32
CA VAL A 302 1.67 11.18 -31.21
C VAL A 302 2.28 12.48 -30.68
N VAL A 303 3.61 12.51 -30.47
CA VAL A 303 4.29 13.71 -29.97
C VAL A 303 4.18 14.85 -30.98
N LYS A 304 4.40 14.59 -32.27
CA LYS A 304 4.26 15.61 -33.32
C LYS A 304 2.85 16.16 -33.39
N GLN A 305 1.82 15.32 -33.29
CA GLN A 305 0.42 15.78 -33.29
C GLN A 305 0.13 16.71 -32.10
N VAL A 306 0.56 16.32 -30.89
CA VAL A 306 0.34 17.12 -29.68
C VAL A 306 1.10 18.46 -29.76
N ILE A 307 2.38 18.43 -30.15
CA ILE A 307 3.22 19.62 -30.26
C ILE A 307 2.76 20.54 -31.39
N ALA A 308 2.41 20.02 -32.56
CA ALA A 308 1.93 20.84 -33.69
C ALA A 308 0.61 21.55 -33.38
N LYS A 309 -0.28 20.91 -32.60
CA LYS A 309 -1.53 21.55 -32.15
C LYS A 309 -1.27 22.72 -31.19
N ARG A 310 -0.23 22.62 -30.36
CA ARG A 310 0.12 23.63 -29.35
C ARG A 310 1.00 24.74 -29.91
N HIS A 311 1.91 24.39 -30.82
CA HIS A 311 2.89 25.29 -31.44
C HIS A 311 2.78 25.20 -32.98
N PRO A 312 1.69 25.70 -33.59
CA PRO A 312 1.45 25.58 -35.03
C PRO A 312 2.48 26.32 -35.89
N GLN A 313 3.19 27.30 -35.30
CA GLN A 313 4.23 28.09 -35.96
C GLN A 313 5.66 27.65 -35.56
N LEU A 314 5.82 26.45 -35.00
CA LEU A 314 7.13 25.92 -34.61
C LEU A 314 8.04 25.80 -35.85
N LYS A 315 9.24 26.38 -35.77
CA LYS A 315 10.26 26.26 -36.82
C LYS A 315 10.66 24.79 -37.01
N PRO A 316 10.99 24.36 -38.25
CA PRO A 316 11.56 23.04 -38.49
C PRO A 316 12.73 22.77 -37.56
N SER A 317 12.63 21.69 -36.79
CA SER A 317 13.55 21.36 -35.71
C SER A 317 13.80 19.86 -35.72
N GLN A 318 15.04 19.46 -35.47
CA GLN A 318 15.41 18.07 -35.23
C GLN A 318 15.56 17.85 -33.72
N VAL A 319 14.95 16.78 -33.22
CA VAL A 319 14.99 16.35 -31.83
C VAL A 319 15.55 14.95 -31.78
N ASP A 320 16.74 14.81 -31.20
CA ASP A 320 17.36 13.51 -30.97
C ASP A 320 17.15 13.12 -29.49
N VAL A 321 16.56 11.96 -29.28
CA VAL A 321 16.23 11.40 -27.96
C VAL A 321 17.13 10.20 -27.70
N THR A 322 17.84 10.23 -26.57
CA THR A 322 18.69 9.14 -26.10
C THR A 322 18.10 8.55 -24.82
N VAL A 323 17.87 7.25 -24.81
CA VAL A 323 17.45 6.48 -23.64
C VAL A 323 18.64 5.68 -23.13
N ASP A 324 19.08 5.96 -21.91
CA ASP A 324 20.24 5.30 -21.31
C ASP A 324 19.98 3.80 -21.04
N GLN A 325 21.03 3.00 -20.91
CA GLN A 325 20.96 1.58 -20.47
C GLN A 325 20.26 0.56 -21.41
N GLY A 326 20.18 0.82 -22.72
CA GLY A 326 19.82 -0.18 -23.74
C GLY A 326 18.41 -0.03 -24.30
N THR A 327 17.89 -1.08 -24.95
CA THR A 327 16.58 -0.98 -25.64
C THR A 327 15.42 -1.02 -24.66
N TYR A 328 14.48 -0.07 -24.80
CA TYR A 328 13.28 -0.02 -23.96
C TYR A 328 12.22 -1.03 -24.42
N ALA A 329 11.52 -1.63 -23.47
CA ALA A 329 10.41 -2.53 -23.76
C ALA A 329 9.21 -1.78 -24.37
N LEU A 330 8.50 -2.44 -25.30
CA LEU A 330 7.32 -1.87 -25.98
C LEU A 330 6.23 -1.42 -24.99
N SER A 331 6.14 -2.04 -23.82
CA SER A 331 5.19 -1.66 -22.77
C SER A 331 5.39 -0.24 -22.24
N ASN A 332 6.55 0.38 -22.46
CA ASN A 332 6.89 1.70 -21.91
C ASN A 332 6.69 2.82 -22.95
N ARG A 333 6.20 2.51 -24.16
CA ARG A 333 6.11 3.46 -25.28
C ARG A 333 5.31 4.72 -24.92
N ASP A 334 4.21 4.56 -24.20
CA ASP A 334 3.29 5.66 -23.90
C ASP A 334 3.92 6.64 -22.89
N VAL A 335 4.67 6.09 -21.94
CA VAL A 335 5.38 6.83 -20.88
C VAL A 335 6.60 7.57 -21.45
N LEU A 336 7.29 6.96 -22.40
CA LEU A 336 8.37 7.61 -23.14
C LEU A 336 7.83 8.78 -23.98
N ALA A 337 6.68 8.62 -24.65
CA ALA A 337 6.04 9.68 -25.41
C ALA A 337 5.69 10.89 -24.54
N ALA A 338 5.13 10.66 -23.34
CA ALA A 338 4.82 11.73 -22.38
C ALA A 338 6.07 12.52 -21.96
N SER A 339 7.18 11.83 -21.70
CA SER A 339 8.45 12.47 -21.30
C SER A 339 9.06 13.31 -22.41
N ILE A 340 9.05 12.79 -23.65
CA ILE A 340 9.53 13.52 -24.81
C ILE A 340 8.68 14.77 -25.04
N ALA A 341 7.34 14.64 -25.01
CA ALA A 341 6.45 15.78 -25.17
C ALA A 341 6.67 16.86 -24.10
N LEU A 342 6.87 16.46 -22.84
CA LEU A 342 7.19 17.38 -21.75
C LEU A 342 8.51 18.14 -22.00
N MET A 343 9.57 17.43 -22.40
CA MET A 343 10.85 18.08 -22.69
C MET A 343 10.79 19.00 -23.92
N ILE A 344 10.05 18.64 -24.97
CA ILE A 344 9.87 19.52 -26.14
C ILE A 344 9.07 20.78 -25.76
N GLU A 345 7.98 20.62 -25.00
CA GLU A 345 7.18 21.76 -24.51
C GLU A 345 8.00 22.70 -23.62
N ALA A 346 8.87 22.15 -22.77
CA ALA A 346 9.79 22.89 -21.92
C ALA A 346 10.78 23.72 -22.75
N SER A 347 11.33 23.10 -23.81
CA SER A 347 12.24 23.77 -24.74
C SER A 347 11.54 24.85 -25.57
N ALA A 348 10.32 24.58 -26.06
CA ALA A 348 9.52 25.53 -26.83
C ALA A 348 9.09 26.75 -25.98
N SER A 349 8.79 26.52 -24.70
CA SER A 349 8.37 27.57 -23.76
C SER A 349 9.55 28.27 -23.07
N ASN A 350 10.79 27.84 -23.33
CA ASN A 350 12.00 28.30 -22.64
C ASN A 350 11.93 28.17 -21.11
N ARG A 351 11.31 27.08 -20.61
CA ARG A 351 11.15 26.79 -19.18
C ARG A 351 11.96 25.54 -18.83
N PRO A 352 13.14 25.64 -18.20
CA PRO A 352 13.94 24.47 -17.86
C PRO A 352 13.22 23.60 -16.83
N ILE A 353 13.28 22.28 -17.01
CA ILE A 353 12.75 21.31 -16.05
C ILE A 353 13.81 20.90 -15.01
N ARG A 354 13.38 20.46 -13.85
CA ARG A 354 14.26 19.91 -12.81
C ARG A 354 14.92 18.61 -13.30
N GLU A 355 16.09 18.32 -12.75
CA GLU A 355 16.89 17.15 -13.15
C GLU A 355 16.39 15.84 -12.50
N ASP A 356 15.60 15.93 -11.43
CA ASP A 356 15.06 14.81 -10.65
C ASP A 356 13.60 14.48 -11.00
N VAL A 357 13.12 14.87 -12.19
CA VAL A 357 11.72 14.66 -12.62
C VAL A 357 11.55 13.29 -13.29
N TYR A 358 10.58 12.55 -12.77
CA TYR A 358 10.12 11.26 -13.28
C TYR A 358 8.71 11.40 -13.83
N VAL A 359 8.47 10.91 -15.05
CA VAL A 359 7.12 10.95 -15.66
C VAL A 359 6.58 9.53 -15.75
N CYS A 360 5.36 9.31 -15.25
CA CYS A 360 4.68 8.03 -15.27
C CYS A 360 3.21 8.22 -15.68
N ALA A 361 3.02 8.65 -16.91
CA ALA A 361 1.71 8.91 -17.53
C ALA A 361 1.71 8.49 -19.01
N SER A 362 0.55 8.08 -19.52
CA SER A 362 0.32 7.77 -20.94
C SER A 362 -0.20 9.01 -21.65
N LEU A 363 0.53 9.49 -22.65
CA LEU A 363 0.14 10.65 -23.46
C LEU A 363 -0.87 10.25 -24.54
N GLN A 364 -2.02 10.93 -24.54
CA GLN A 364 -3.03 10.82 -25.58
C GLN A 364 -2.81 11.89 -26.68
N THR A 365 -3.33 11.65 -27.88
CA THR A 365 -3.18 12.57 -29.04
C THR A 365 -3.84 13.94 -28.83
N ASN A 366 -4.80 14.04 -27.91
CA ASN A 366 -5.43 15.30 -27.51
C ASN A 366 -4.58 16.11 -26.49
N GLY A 367 -3.47 15.57 -26.01
CA GLY A 367 -2.60 16.19 -24.99
C GLY A 367 -2.97 15.84 -23.54
N SER A 368 -3.99 15.01 -23.29
CA SER A 368 -4.35 14.55 -21.94
C SER A 368 -3.49 13.38 -21.48
N PHE A 369 -3.36 13.23 -20.17
CA PHE A 369 -2.67 12.12 -19.52
C PHE A 369 -3.64 11.08 -18.99
N GLN A 370 -3.32 9.82 -19.23
CA GLN A 370 -4.02 8.65 -18.68
C GLN A 370 -3.04 7.75 -17.91
N GLN A 371 -3.57 6.91 -17.05
CA GLN A 371 -2.81 5.91 -16.35
C GLN A 371 -2.22 4.89 -17.33
N PRO A 372 -0.90 4.67 -17.33
CA PRO A 372 -0.28 3.62 -18.15
C PRO A 372 -0.83 2.23 -17.81
N SER A 373 -1.01 1.37 -18.81
CA SER A 373 -1.47 -0.01 -18.60
C SER A 373 -0.56 -0.86 -17.70
N ASN A 374 0.72 -0.47 -17.60
CA ASN A 374 1.73 -1.07 -16.73
C ASN A 374 2.05 -0.20 -15.50
N PHE A 375 1.22 0.79 -15.15
CA PHE A 375 1.47 1.75 -14.06
C PHE A 375 1.90 1.08 -12.75
N TRP A 376 1.15 0.07 -12.29
CA TRP A 376 1.48 -0.64 -11.06
C TRP A 376 2.86 -1.31 -11.10
N LYS A 377 3.26 -1.84 -12.26
CA LYS A 377 4.61 -2.41 -12.44
C LYS A 377 5.68 -1.33 -12.35
N LEU A 378 5.45 -0.17 -12.95
CA LEU A 378 6.37 0.97 -12.87
C LEU A 378 6.50 1.47 -11.43
N LEU A 379 5.39 1.51 -10.70
CA LEU A 379 5.37 1.91 -9.29
C LEU A 379 6.17 0.96 -8.40
N LYS A 380 6.11 -0.36 -8.64
CA LYS A 380 6.96 -1.33 -7.93
C LYS A 380 8.46 -1.06 -8.14
N ILE A 381 8.87 -0.72 -9.36
CA ILE A 381 10.26 -0.37 -9.65
C ILE A 381 10.70 0.86 -8.82
N LEU A 382 9.82 1.86 -8.70
CA LEU A 382 10.08 3.08 -7.92
C LEU A 382 10.10 2.83 -6.41
N ARG A 383 9.29 1.89 -5.91
CA ARG A 383 9.27 1.48 -4.49
C ARG A 383 10.58 0.81 -4.06
N GLU A 384 11.25 0.13 -4.97
CA GLU A 384 12.55 -0.51 -4.73
C GLU A 384 13.74 0.46 -4.84
N GLN A 385 13.52 1.74 -5.18
CA GLN A 385 14.61 2.72 -5.27
C GLN A 385 14.95 3.32 -3.92
N GLU A 386 16.25 3.42 -3.63
CA GLU A 386 16.77 4.13 -2.46
C GLU A 386 16.72 5.66 -2.63
N THR A 387 16.75 6.13 -3.87
CA THR A 387 16.72 7.56 -4.21
C THR A 387 15.34 7.94 -4.74
N GLY A 388 14.85 9.09 -4.26
CA GLY A 388 13.60 9.67 -4.71
C GLY A 388 13.80 10.89 -5.60
N GLY A 389 12.71 11.58 -5.89
CA GLY A 389 12.68 12.74 -6.77
C GLY A 389 11.24 13.21 -6.96
N ARG A 390 11.00 14.04 -7.97
CA ARG A 390 9.66 14.50 -8.31
C ARG A 390 8.99 13.53 -9.27
N LEU A 391 7.89 12.92 -8.86
CA LEU A 391 7.14 11.96 -9.69
C LEU A 391 5.85 12.58 -10.20
N ILE A 392 5.71 12.70 -11.52
CA ILE A 392 4.50 13.17 -12.19
C ILE A 392 3.72 11.94 -12.69
N VAL A 393 2.49 11.78 -12.23
CA VAL A 393 1.58 10.70 -12.64
C VAL A 393 0.32 11.26 -13.28
N ALA A 394 -0.42 10.43 -14.02
CA ALA A 394 -1.76 10.81 -14.45
C ALA A 394 -2.69 10.97 -13.24
N HIS A 395 -3.51 12.02 -13.24
CA HIS A 395 -4.37 12.39 -12.10
C HIS A 395 -5.26 11.23 -11.61
N GLU A 396 -5.80 10.43 -12.52
CA GLU A 396 -6.65 9.27 -12.20
C GLU A 396 -5.91 8.15 -11.44
N SER A 397 -4.58 8.14 -11.46
CA SER A 397 -3.74 7.14 -10.77
C SER A 397 -3.70 7.34 -9.25
N ALA A 398 -4.33 8.40 -8.72
CA ALA A 398 -4.35 8.71 -7.29
C ALA A 398 -4.85 7.53 -6.44
N SER A 399 -5.91 6.85 -6.89
CA SER A 399 -6.49 5.71 -6.17
C SER A 399 -5.49 4.57 -6.01
N LEU A 400 -4.79 4.20 -7.08
CA LEU A 400 -3.75 3.18 -7.05
C LEU A 400 -2.52 3.61 -6.23
N LEU A 401 -2.12 4.88 -6.28
CA LEU A 401 -1.04 5.39 -5.43
C LEU A 401 -1.34 5.21 -3.94
N THR A 402 -2.56 5.48 -3.49
CA THR A 402 -2.91 5.31 -2.05
C THR A 402 -2.74 3.87 -1.55
N GLN A 403 -2.71 2.88 -2.46
CA GLN A 403 -2.54 1.47 -2.12
C GLN A 403 -1.13 1.17 -1.60
N ILE A 404 -0.14 2.04 -1.84
CA ILE A 404 1.19 1.96 -1.21
C ILE A 404 1.06 1.98 0.32
N LEU A 405 0.09 2.72 0.87
CA LEU A 405 -0.13 2.80 2.32
C LEU A 405 -0.60 1.46 2.92
N VAL A 406 -1.21 0.58 2.12
CA VAL A 406 -1.60 -0.78 2.53
C VAL A 406 -0.36 -1.65 2.77
N TYR A 407 0.71 -1.41 2.02
CA TYR A 407 2.00 -2.10 2.18
C TYR A 407 2.83 -1.56 3.35
N GLY A 408 2.33 -0.56 4.09
CA GLY A 408 3.07 0.03 5.21
C GLY A 408 4.25 0.92 4.76
N GLU A 409 4.17 1.51 3.56
CA GLU A 409 5.26 2.28 2.95
C GLU A 409 4.92 3.78 2.80
N PRO A 410 4.58 4.53 3.88
CA PRO A 410 4.30 5.96 3.77
C PRO A 410 5.55 6.77 3.40
N ASP A 411 6.74 6.25 3.68
CA ASP A 411 8.03 6.87 3.35
C ASP A 411 8.19 7.13 1.85
N PHE A 412 7.55 6.30 1.02
CA PHE A 412 7.48 6.50 -0.43
C PHE A 412 7.05 7.93 -0.78
N PHE A 413 6.06 8.48 -0.10
CA PHE A 413 5.54 9.81 -0.37
C PHE A 413 6.42 10.95 0.15
N THR A 414 7.50 10.64 0.87
CA THR A 414 8.48 11.63 1.33
C THR A 414 9.77 11.52 0.54
N SER A 415 10.16 10.31 0.12
CA SER A 415 11.21 10.09 -0.88
C SER A 415 10.77 10.63 -2.24
N TRP A 416 9.55 10.32 -2.66
CA TRP A 416 8.95 10.79 -3.90
C TRP A 416 7.97 11.93 -3.64
N GLU A 417 8.26 13.08 -4.23
CA GLU A 417 7.32 14.20 -4.29
C GLU A 417 6.36 13.96 -5.47
N VAL A 418 5.17 13.45 -5.18
CA VAL A 418 4.23 12.97 -6.19
C VAL A 418 3.21 14.04 -6.55
N TYR A 419 3.10 14.33 -7.84
CA TYR A 419 2.13 15.23 -8.46
C TYR A 419 1.21 14.50 -9.44
N GLY A 420 -0.08 14.79 -9.36
CA GLY A 420 -1.05 14.38 -10.37
C GLY A 420 -1.18 15.43 -11.48
N ALA A 421 -1.17 15.00 -12.74
CA ALA A 421 -1.40 15.88 -13.89
C ALA A 421 -2.47 15.28 -14.81
N LYS A 422 -3.40 16.12 -15.28
CA LYS A 422 -4.43 15.74 -16.27
C LYS A 422 -3.95 15.90 -17.71
N ASN A 423 -2.97 16.76 -17.94
CA ASN A 423 -2.48 17.14 -19.26
C ASN A 423 -1.04 17.65 -19.18
N LEU A 424 -0.50 18.02 -20.34
CA LEU A 424 0.87 18.49 -20.46
C LEU A 424 1.12 19.83 -19.72
N ASP A 425 0.11 20.69 -19.59
CA ASP A 425 0.23 21.98 -18.90
C ASP A 425 0.44 21.79 -17.39
N GLU A 426 -0.42 20.99 -16.75
CA GLU A 426 -0.28 20.66 -15.33
C GLU A 426 1.05 19.92 -15.05
N ALA A 427 1.49 19.07 -15.97
CA ALA A 427 2.78 18.40 -15.88
C ALA A 427 3.95 19.38 -16.00
N MET A 428 3.85 20.40 -16.87
CA MET A 428 4.86 21.43 -17.00
C MET A 428 5.01 22.22 -15.71
N GLU A 429 3.89 22.66 -15.11
CA GLU A 429 3.92 23.41 -13.85
C GLU A 429 4.58 22.63 -12.70
N ALA A 430 4.40 21.31 -12.67
CA ALA A 430 5.09 20.44 -11.73
C ALA A 430 6.57 20.20 -12.08
N ALA A 431 6.95 20.19 -13.35
CA ALA A 431 8.29 19.80 -13.80
C ALA A 431 9.33 20.93 -13.78
N VAL A 432 8.92 22.18 -13.92
CA VAL A 432 9.84 23.33 -14.10
C VAL A 432 10.72 23.61 -12.88
N LYS A 433 11.91 24.18 -13.13
CA LYS A 433 12.81 24.66 -12.07
C LYS A 433 12.24 25.87 -11.32
N THR A 434 11.55 26.75 -12.04
CA THR A 434 10.91 27.95 -11.49
C THR A 434 9.40 27.80 -11.61
N SER A 435 8.78 27.35 -10.54
CA SER A 435 7.32 27.14 -10.46
C SER A 435 6.58 28.45 -10.15
N PRO A 436 5.27 28.53 -10.45
CA PRO A 436 4.39 29.60 -9.98
C PRO A 436 4.46 29.75 -8.46
N GLU A 437 4.20 30.96 -7.94
CA GLU A 437 4.35 31.31 -6.52
C GLU A 437 3.63 30.33 -5.58
N SER A 438 2.41 29.91 -5.91
CA SER A 438 1.65 28.95 -5.10
C SER A 438 2.32 27.58 -5.01
N ILE A 439 2.85 27.08 -6.12
CA ILE A 439 3.55 25.79 -6.20
C ILE A 439 4.91 25.90 -5.53
N ALA A 440 5.65 26.99 -5.75
CA ALA A 440 6.93 27.23 -5.10
C ALA A 440 6.78 27.25 -3.56
N LYS A 441 5.75 27.91 -3.04
CA LYS A 441 5.45 27.90 -1.60
C LYS A 441 5.06 26.50 -1.10
N ALA A 442 4.29 25.75 -1.89
CA ALA A 442 3.96 24.35 -1.56
C ALA A 442 5.23 23.48 -1.49
N ASP A 443 6.15 23.64 -2.44
CA ASP A 443 7.43 22.95 -2.51
C ASP A 443 8.31 23.25 -1.29
N GLU A 444 8.44 24.53 -0.90
CA GLU A 444 9.19 24.93 0.30
C GLU A 444 8.64 24.30 1.57
N LEU A 445 7.30 24.34 1.74
CA LEU A 445 6.63 23.69 2.86
C LEU A 445 6.88 22.17 2.84
N PHE A 446 6.84 21.54 1.68
CA PHE A 446 7.04 20.11 1.53
C PHE A 446 8.49 19.68 1.80
N GLN A 447 9.47 20.42 1.30
CA GLN A 447 10.90 20.21 1.59
C GLN A 447 11.19 20.30 3.09
N SER A 448 10.53 21.22 3.80
CA SER A 448 10.62 21.30 5.26
C SER A 448 10.18 19.98 5.92
N ILE A 449 9.16 19.30 5.37
CA ILE A 449 8.70 18.01 5.88
C ILE A 449 9.69 16.90 5.52
N GLN A 450 10.20 16.85 4.29
CA GLN A 450 11.22 15.89 3.86
C GLN A 450 12.50 15.96 4.71
N SER A 451 12.90 17.14 5.15
CA SER A 451 14.05 17.26 6.05
C SER A 451 13.82 16.61 7.42
N LEU A 452 12.58 16.63 7.93
CA LEU A 452 12.22 16.03 9.22
C LEU A 452 12.22 14.50 9.16
N THR A 453 11.95 13.91 8.00
CA THR A 453 11.90 12.43 7.84
C THR A 453 13.27 11.78 7.90
N ARG A 454 14.35 12.55 7.75
CA ARG A 454 15.73 12.04 7.89
C ARG A 454 16.03 11.50 9.29
N THR A 455 15.36 12.03 10.31
CA THR A 455 15.61 11.70 11.72
C THR A 455 14.37 11.16 12.43
N ASN A 456 13.21 11.17 11.77
CA ASN A 456 11.94 10.78 12.38
C ASN A 456 11.16 9.82 11.47
N ASP A 457 10.47 8.88 12.10
CA ASP A 457 9.53 7.99 11.43
C ASP A 457 8.37 8.75 10.79
N VAL A 458 8.09 8.48 9.50
CA VAL A 458 7.07 9.20 8.73
C VAL A 458 5.67 8.94 9.26
N THR A 459 5.39 7.76 9.81
CA THR A 459 4.07 7.46 10.40
C THR A 459 3.82 8.34 11.62
N LYS A 460 4.83 8.56 12.48
CA LYS A 460 4.75 9.50 13.60
C LYS A 460 4.61 10.96 13.14
N LEU A 461 5.32 11.35 12.09
CA LEU A 461 5.19 12.69 11.52
C LEU A 461 3.80 12.92 10.91
N ALA A 462 3.22 11.93 10.24
CA ALA A 462 1.91 12.04 9.59
C ALA A 462 0.78 12.33 10.58
N VAL A 463 0.87 11.84 11.82
CA VAL A 463 -0.12 12.14 12.89
C VAL A 463 0.15 13.46 13.63
N ASN A 464 1.33 14.05 13.48
CA ASN A 464 1.71 15.27 14.18
C ASN A 464 0.86 16.48 13.73
N LYS A 465 0.28 17.21 14.69
CA LYS A 465 -0.63 18.35 14.42
C LYS A 465 0.01 19.47 13.59
N ALA A 466 1.29 19.79 13.83
CA ALA A 466 2.00 20.84 13.09
C ALA A 466 2.31 20.41 11.66
N VAL A 467 2.77 19.17 11.46
CA VAL A 467 3.01 18.60 10.13
C VAL A 467 1.71 18.53 9.33
N ARG A 468 0.61 18.07 9.94
CA ARG A 468 -0.71 18.03 9.29
C ARG A 468 -1.22 19.40 8.88
N LYS A 469 -0.97 20.45 9.68
CA LYS A 469 -1.31 21.83 9.30
C LYS A 469 -0.57 22.24 8.03
N ARG A 470 0.75 21.98 7.96
CA ARG A 470 1.56 22.23 6.75
C ARG A 470 1.09 21.44 5.54
N LEU A 471 0.82 20.13 5.71
CA LEU A 471 0.29 19.29 4.62
C LEU A 471 -1.06 19.79 4.10
N THR A 472 -1.92 20.33 4.98
CA THR A 472 -3.20 20.93 4.60
C THR A 472 -2.99 22.23 3.82
N GLU A 473 -2.06 23.07 4.25
CA GLU A 473 -1.67 24.29 3.52
C GLU A 473 -1.10 23.94 2.13
N ILE A 474 -0.20 22.97 2.04
CA ILE A 474 0.32 22.44 0.77
C ILE A 474 -0.82 22.03 -0.16
N LYS A 475 -1.79 21.25 0.34
CA LYS A 475 -2.94 20.82 -0.45
C LYS A 475 -3.83 21.99 -0.91
N SER A 476 -3.94 23.05 -0.11
CA SER A 476 -4.68 24.26 -0.50
C SER A 476 -3.97 25.07 -1.58
N LEU A 477 -2.63 25.12 -1.52
CA LEU A 477 -1.79 25.80 -2.52
C LEU A 477 -1.70 25.00 -3.82
N ASN A 478 -1.63 23.67 -3.72
CA ASN A 478 -1.59 22.75 -4.84
C ASN A 478 -2.46 21.51 -4.59
N PRO A 479 -3.72 21.50 -5.09
CA PRO A 479 -4.62 20.35 -4.95
C PRO A 479 -4.11 19.05 -5.59
N ASN A 480 -3.21 19.16 -6.56
CA ASN A 480 -2.63 18.04 -7.29
C ASN A 480 -1.39 17.43 -6.58
N HIS A 481 -1.01 17.93 -5.40
CA HIS A 481 0.07 17.37 -4.60
C HIS A 481 -0.39 16.08 -3.90
N PHE A 482 -0.12 14.94 -4.54
CA PHE A 482 -0.58 13.63 -4.10
C PHE A 482 0.18 13.13 -2.87
N SER A 483 1.47 13.43 -2.72
CA SER A 483 2.20 13.09 -1.48
C SER A 483 1.56 13.74 -0.26
N ALA A 484 1.21 15.02 -0.32
CA ALA A 484 0.54 15.69 0.80
C ALA A 484 -0.81 15.04 1.13
N SER A 485 -1.59 14.68 0.12
CA SER A 485 -2.86 13.97 0.28
C SER A 485 -2.69 12.57 0.89
N ALA A 486 -1.69 11.81 0.46
CA ALA A 486 -1.40 10.47 0.98
C ALA A 486 -0.90 10.52 2.43
N LEU A 487 -0.03 11.47 2.79
CA LEU A 487 0.46 11.64 4.16
C LEU A 487 -0.64 12.11 5.11
N LEU A 488 -1.54 12.99 4.64
CA LEU A 488 -2.75 13.35 5.40
C LEU A 488 -3.65 12.14 5.63
N LEU A 489 -3.81 11.29 4.61
CA LEU A 489 -4.58 10.05 4.71
C LEU A 489 -3.96 9.09 5.72
N GLN A 490 -2.63 8.91 5.68
CA GLN A 490 -1.87 8.11 6.65
C GLN A 490 -2.14 8.56 8.10
N GLY A 491 -2.06 9.87 8.36
CA GLY A 491 -2.26 10.45 9.69
C GLY A 491 -3.73 10.59 10.14
N SER A 492 -4.69 10.25 9.29
CA SER A 492 -6.12 10.45 9.57
C SER A 492 -6.79 9.28 10.31
N GLY A 493 -6.13 8.13 10.38
CA GLY A 493 -6.75 6.87 10.83
C GLY A 493 -7.73 6.25 9.82
N LYS A 494 -7.90 6.86 8.64
CA LYS A 494 -8.76 6.37 7.54
C LYS A 494 -7.96 5.77 6.38
N ARG A 495 -6.69 5.39 6.62
CA ARG A 495 -5.86 4.77 5.58
C ARG A 495 -6.49 3.45 5.11
N PRO A 496 -6.35 3.09 3.83
CA PRO A 496 -6.74 1.77 3.37
C PRO A 496 -5.89 0.71 4.09
N MET A 497 -6.54 -0.31 4.64
CA MET A 497 -5.89 -1.47 5.26
C MET A 497 -5.90 -2.71 4.36
N ARG A 498 -6.64 -2.65 3.25
CA ARG A 498 -6.84 -3.74 2.31
C ARG A 498 -6.57 -3.25 0.91
N ILE A 499 -6.01 -4.12 0.07
CA ILE A 499 -5.79 -3.81 -1.34
C ILE A 499 -7.12 -3.82 -2.08
N SER A 500 -7.30 -2.84 -2.97
CA SER A 500 -8.45 -2.78 -3.86
C SER A 500 -8.46 -3.95 -4.85
N GLU A 501 -9.63 -4.25 -5.43
CA GLU A 501 -9.77 -5.27 -6.48
C GLU A 501 -8.81 -5.06 -7.65
N VAL A 502 -8.67 -3.81 -8.09
CA VAL A 502 -7.79 -3.44 -9.22
C VAL A 502 -6.33 -3.71 -8.87
N THR A 503 -5.91 -3.37 -7.65
CA THR A 503 -4.55 -3.67 -7.17
C THR A 503 -4.31 -5.16 -7.05
N LEU A 504 -5.27 -5.90 -6.49
CA LEU A 504 -5.21 -7.36 -6.42
C LEU A 504 -5.07 -7.97 -7.83
N ALA A 505 -5.86 -7.51 -8.79
CA ALA A 505 -5.77 -7.94 -10.18
C ALA A 505 -4.36 -7.71 -10.76
N HIS A 506 -3.75 -6.55 -10.49
CA HIS A 506 -2.36 -6.28 -10.91
C HIS A 506 -1.33 -7.21 -10.25
N GLU A 507 -1.53 -7.56 -8.98
CA GLU A 507 -0.65 -8.45 -8.23
C GLU A 507 -0.76 -9.92 -8.68
N LEU A 508 -1.98 -10.40 -8.99
CA LEU A 508 -2.21 -11.78 -9.41
C LEU A 508 -1.81 -12.03 -10.87
N ARG A 509 -1.90 -11.01 -11.73
CA ARG A 509 -1.57 -11.10 -13.17
C ARG A 509 -0.22 -11.76 -13.48
N PRO A 510 0.93 -11.39 -12.86
CA PRO A 510 2.21 -12.05 -13.12
C PRO A 510 2.20 -13.53 -12.74
N ILE A 511 1.55 -13.90 -11.64
CA ILE A 511 1.44 -15.30 -11.19
C ILE A 511 0.69 -16.11 -12.26
N ILE A 512 -0.50 -15.64 -12.66
CA ILE A 512 -1.35 -16.33 -13.63
C ILE A 512 -0.66 -16.41 -15.00
N ARG A 513 0.02 -15.35 -15.46
CA ARG A 513 0.80 -15.39 -16.71
C ARG A 513 1.95 -16.39 -16.66
N ASN A 514 2.64 -16.49 -15.53
CA ASN A 514 3.71 -17.46 -15.37
C ASN A 514 3.17 -18.89 -15.37
N VAL A 515 2.03 -19.14 -14.71
CA VAL A 515 1.30 -20.40 -14.81
C VAL A 515 0.96 -20.71 -16.28
N GLN A 516 0.27 -19.80 -16.97
CA GLN A 516 -0.12 -19.98 -18.37
C GLN A 516 1.09 -20.28 -19.27
N LYS A 517 2.17 -19.50 -19.16
CA LYS A 517 3.41 -19.72 -19.91
C LYS A 517 3.97 -21.12 -19.67
N HIS A 518 4.00 -21.56 -18.42
CA HIS A 518 4.49 -22.89 -18.06
C HIS A 518 3.61 -24.03 -18.57
N LEU A 519 2.29 -23.86 -18.57
CA LEU A 519 1.36 -24.84 -19.13
C LEU A 519 1.51 -24.95 -20.65
N SER A 520 1.84 -23.86 -21.32
CA SER A 520 2.05 -23.81 -22.78
C SER A 520 3.44 -24.27 -23.22
N SER A 521 4.48 -24.13 -22.39
CA SER A 521 5.88 -24.33 -22.81
C SER A 521 6.42 -25.76 -22.65
N GLY A 522 5.66 -26.71 -22.07
CA GLY A 522 6.29 -27.99 -21.71
C GLY A 522 5.40 -29.18 -21.40
N ILE A 523 4.08 -29.08 -21.56
CA ILE A 523 3.18 -30.14 -21.08
C ILE A 523 2.58 -30.99 -22.21
N ASP A 524 2.59 -30.49 -23.45
CA ASP A 524 1.95 -31.19 -24.58
C ASP A 524 2.77 -32.40 -25.09
N LYS A 525 3.97 -32.68 -24.53
CA LYS A 525 4.80 -33.84 -24.92
C LYS A 525 5.13 -34.80 -23.78
N HIS A 526 5.37 -34.33 -22.54
CA HIS A 526 5.55 -35.17 -21.35
C HIS A 526 5.11 -34.44 -20.08
N LEU A 527 4.55 -35.17 -19.11
CA LEU A 527 4.21 -34.61 -17.80
C LEU A 527 5.49 -34.16 -17.08
N PRO A 528 5.58 -32.91 -16.58
CA PRO A 528 6.76 -32.44 -15.85
C PRO A 528 7.05 -33.30 -14.61
N SER A 529 8.30 -33.27 -14.16
CA SER A 529 8.71 -34.02 -12.97
C SER A 529 7.98 -33.54 -11.70
N SER A 530 7.74 -34.47 -10.77
CA SER A 530 7.08 -34.16 -9.49
C SER A 530 7.83 -33.09 -8.68
N SER A 531 9.17 -33.09 -8.71
CA SER A 531 10.01 -32.11 -8.01
C SER A 531 9.86 -30.71 -8.59
N GLU A 532 9.85 -30.57 -9.92
CA GLU A 532 9.65 -29.28 -10.59
C GLU A 532 8.27 -28.69 -10.29
N LEU A 533 7.22 -29.53 -10.33
CA LEU A 533 5.84 -29.10 -10.02
C LEU A 533 5.69 -28.67 -8.55
N LYS A 534 6.32 -29.38 -7.61
CA LYS A 534 6.35 -28.98 -6.19
C LYS A 534 7.09 -27.67 -5.96
N LYS A 535 8.24 -27.48 -6.62
CA LYS A 535 9.00 -26.23 -6.50
C LYS A 535 8.15 -25.05 -6.96
N ARG A 536 7.54 -25.14 -8.14
CA ARG A 536 6.67 -24.08 -8.67
C ARG A 536 5.44 -23.82 -7.79
N HIS A 537 4.82 -24.87 -7.25
CA HIS A 537 3.74 -24.72 -6.27
C HIS A 537 4.21 -23.90 -5.06
N SER A 538 5.38 -24.22 -4.50
CA SER A 538 5.97 -23.48 -3.39
C SER A 538 6.22 -22.01 -3.75
N ASP A 539 6.88 -21.73 -4.87
CA ASP A 539 7.25 -20.38 -5.31
C ASP A 539 6.01 -19.48 -5.50
N TYR A 540 4.93 -20.01 -6.07
CA TYR A 540 3.68 -19.26 -6.24
C TYR A 540 2.88 -19.14 -4.94
N ARG A 541 2.92 -20.18 -4.09
CA ARG A 541 2.21 -20.16 -2.81
C ARG A 541 2.80 -19.13 -1.87
N GLU A 542 4.13 -18.99 -1.84
CA GLU A 542 4.81 -17.96 -1.06
C GLU A 542 4.36 -16.54 -1.45
N GLN A 543 4.28 -16.25 -2.75
CA GLN A 543 3.77 -14.96 -3.26
C GLN A 543 2.31 -14.72 -2.86
N LEU A 544 1.44 -15.73 -2.97
CA LEU A 544 0.03 -15.62 -2.59
C LEU A 544 -0.15 -15.48 -1.06
N ASP A 545 0.65 -16.17 -0.26
CA ASP A 545 0.59 -16.12 1.20
C ASP A 545 1.00 -14.75 1.74
N ALA A 546 1.99 -14.10 1.11
CA ALA A 546 2.40 -12.75 1.45
C ALA A 546 1.24 -11.74 1.27
N MET A 547 0.40 -11.95 0.26
CA MET A 547 -0.74 -11.08 -0.03
C MET A 547 -1.99 -11.38 0.79
N GLU A 548 -2.19 -12.62 1.27
CA GLU A 548 -3.41 -13.06 1.96
C GLU A 548 -3.84 -12.09 3.08
N ARG A 549 -2.86 -11.50 3.78
CA ARG A 549 -3.10 -10.57 4.90
C ARG A 549 -3.77 -9.27 4.48
N ILE A 550 -3.51 -8.80 3.27
CA ILE A 550 -3.94 -7.49 2.77
C ILE A 550 -5.10 -7.58 1.78
N VAL A 551 -5.51 -8.79 1.35
CA VAL A 551 -6.69 -8.98 0.49
C VAL A 551 -7.98 -8.69 1.25
N ASP A 552 -8.92 -7.98 0.61
CA ASP A 552 -10.28 -7.78 1.11
C ASP A 552 -11.14 -9.02 0.84
N ARG A 553 -12.05 -9.35 1.77
CA ARG A 553 -13.02 -10.44 1.62
C ARG A 553 -13.97 -10.23 0.45
N SER A 554 -14.29 -8.98 0.09
CA SER A 554 -15.15 -8.68 -1.07
C SER A 554 -14.53 -9.13 -2.40
N HIS A 555 -13.22 -9.33 -2.44
CA HIS A 555 -12.47 -9.73 -3.63
C HIS A 555 -11.79 -11.11 -3.44
N ASP A 556 -12.25 -11.87 -2.45
CA ASP A 556 -11.69 -13.19 -2.12
C ASP A 556 -11.84 -14.14 -3.30
N ASP A 557 -12.91 -14.05 -4.09
CA ASP A 557 -13.14 -14.94 -5.24
C ASP A 557 -11.96 -14.95 -6.22
N LEU A 558 -11.45 -13.77 -6.62
CA LEU A 558 -10.32 -13.67 -7.54
C LEU A 558 -9.03 -14.27 -6.94
N TYR A 559 -8.82 -14.07 -5.64
CA TYR A 559 -7.69 -14.64 -4.90
C TYR A 559 -7.82 -16.16 -4.74
N GLN A 560 -8.97 -16.66 -4.30
CA GLN A 560 -9.26 -18.08 -4.08
C GLN A 560 -9.22 -18.86 -5.38
N GLU A 561 -9.72 -18.31 -6.48
CA GLU A 561 -9.61 -18.96 -7.79
C GLU A 561 -8.15 -19.06 -8.25
N THR A 562 -7.35 -18.01 -8.05
CA THR A 562 -5.91 -18.04 -8.35
C THR A 562 -5.18 -19.04 -7.45
N LEU A 563 -5.56 -19.12 -6.17
CA LEU A 563 -5.03 -20.10 -5.24
C LEU A 563 -5.39 -21.53 -5.65
N SER A 564 -6.65 -21.78 -6.01
CA SER A 564 -7.10 -23.08 -6.52
C SER A 564 -6.30 -23.49 -7.75
N LEU A 565 -6.10 -22.56 -8.69
CA LEU A 565 -5.26 -22.77 -9.86
C LEU A 565 -3.81 -23.17 -9.48
N VAL A 566 -3.19 -22.48 -8.51
CA VAL A 566 -1.85 -22.84 -8.03
C VAL A 566 -1.84 -24.21 -7.36
N ASN A 567 -2.88 -24.56 -6.58
CA ASN A 567 -2.97 -25.84 -5.90
C ASN A 567 -3.08 -27.05 -6.83
N GLU A 568 -3.56 -26.87 -8.07
CA GLU A 568 -3.54 -27.93 -9.09
C GLU A 568 -2.12 -28.41 -9.43
N TYR A 569 -1.08 -27.58 -9.25
CA TYR A 569 0.32 -28.05 -9.38
C TYR A 569 0.66 -29.17 -8.39
N ARG A 570 0.10 -29.14 -7.17
CA ARG A 570 0.32 -30.21 -6.17
C ARG A 570 -0.36 -31.51 -6.58
N ARG A 571 -1.54 -31.41 -7.20
CA ARG A 571 -2.26 -32.56 -7.75
C ARG A 571 -1.48 -33.17 -8.91
N LEU A 572 -1.02 -32.35 -9.86
CA LEU A 572 -0.15 -32.77 -10.96
C LEU A 572 1.15 -33.40 -10.46
N ALA A 573 1.78 -32.83 -9.42
CA ALA A 573 3.02 -33.39 -8.84
C ALA A 573 2.79 -34.79 -8.27
N THR A 574 1.65 -35.02 -7.64
CA THR A 574 1.28 -36.32 -7.07
C THR A 574 1.05 -37.34 -8.17
N MET A 575 0.37 -36.95 -9.25
CA MET A 575 0.13 -37.79 -10.41
C MET A 575 1.42 -38.12 -11.16
N SER A 576 2.30 -37.14 -11.35
CA SER A 576 3.62 -37.33 -11.96
C SER A 576 4.44 -38.37 -11.19
N ARG A 577 4.46 -38.28 -9.85
CA ARG A 577 5.13 -39.27 -9.00
C ARG A 577 4.57 -40.69 -9.20
N ARG A 578 3.24 -40.83 -9.26
CA ARG A 578 2.57 -42.14 -9.46
C ARG A 578 2.85 -42.72 -10.85
N ALA A 579 2.80 -41.90 -11.89
CA ALA A 579 3.10 -42.32 -13.27
C ALA A 579 4.56 -42.76 -13.46
N SER A 580 5.48 -42.27 -12.62
CA SER A 580 6.88 -42.73 -12.59
C SER A 580 7.07 -44.04 -11.83
N SER A 581 6.22 -44.36 -10.86
CA SER A 581 6.34 -45.57 -10.04
C SER A 581 5.56 -46.77 -10.56
N ASP A 582 4.46 -46.54 -11.30
CA ASP A 582 3.56 -47.58 -11.79
C ASP A 582 3.41 -47.49 -13.32
N SER A 583 4.05 -48.43 -14.02
CA SER A 583 4.06 -48.48 -15.49
C SER A 583 2.71 -48.91 -16.07
N ALA A 584 1.90 -49.66 -15.33
CA ALA A 584 0.62 -50.20 -15.80
C ALA A 584 -0.49 -49.14 -15.84
N SER A 585 -0.47 -48.18 -14.90
CA SER A 585 -1.46 -47.09 -14.84
C SER A 585 -1.02 -45.80 -15.54
N LYS A 586 0.18 -45.77 -16.13
CA LYS A 586 0.81 -44.59 -16.74
C LYS A 586 -0.05 -43.89 -17.79
N TYR A 587 -0.74 -44.65 -18.65
CA TYR A 587 -1.61 -44.07 -19.70
C TYR A 587 -2.81 -43.33 -19.09
N THR A 588 -3.51 -43.94 -18.14
CA THR A 588 -4.68 -43.35 -17.47
C THR A 588 -4.31 -42.12 -16.66
N ILE A 589 -3.18 -42.17 -15.94
CA ILE A 589 -2.66 -41.02 -15.18
C ILE A 589 -2.28 -39.88 -16.12
N SER A 590 -1.62 -40.19 -17.25
CA SER A 590 -1.27 -39.20 -18.27
C SER A 590 -2.51 -38.52 -18.84
N LYS A 591 -3.54 -39.28 -19.23
CA LYS A 591 -4.80 -38.75 -19.75
C LYS A 591 -5.50 -37.82 -18.73
N SER A 592 -5.56 -38.24 -17.47
CA SER A 592 -6.14 -37.40 -16.41
C SER A 592 -5.32 -36.14 -16.14
N ALA A 593 -3.99 -36.19 -16.25
CA ALA A 593 -3.14 -35.02 -16.09
C ALA A 593 -3.38 -34.02 -17.23
N THR A 594 -3.46 -34.50 -18.48
CA THR A 594 -3.79 -33.66 -19.65
C THR A 594 -5.11 -32.91 -19.47
N ASN A 595 -6.14 -33.56 -18.92
CA ASN A 595 -7.42 -32.91 -18.63
C ASN A 595 -7.29 -31.79 -17.58
N ILE A 596 -6.53 -32.01 -16.52
CA ILE A 596 -6.26 -30.97 -15.50
C ILE A 596 -5.52 -29.80 -16.13
N ILE A 597 -4.49 -30.07 -16.93
CA ILE A 597 -3.72 -29.03 -17.62
C ILE A 597 -4.59 -28.22 -18.58
N PHE A 598 -5.48 -28.89 -19.33
CA PHE A 598 -6.44 -28.21 -20.20
C PHE A 598 -7.39 -27.32 -19.39
N SER A 599 -7.93 -27.82 -18.28
CA SER A 599 -8.77 -27.03 -17.37
C SER A 599 -8.00 -25.82 -16.82
N MET A 600 -6.76 -26.00 -16.37
CA MET A 600 -5.91 -24.92 -15.86
C MET A 600 -5.63 -23.86 -16.94
N LYS A 601 -5.38 -24.26 -18.19
CA LYS A 601 -5.22 -23.33 -19.34
C LYS A 601 -6.50 -22.49 -19.52
N GLY A 602 -7.67 -23.11 -19.44
CA GLY A 602 -8.97 -22.41 -19.49
C GLY A 602 -9.16 -21.44 -18.33
N THR A 603 -8.89 -21.85 -17.10
CA THR A 603 -8.95 -20.99 -15.91
C THR A 603 -7.99 -19.80 -16.02
N CYS A 604 -6.75 -20.02 -16.50
CA CYS A 604 -5.80 -18.92 -16.73
C CYS A 604 -6.34 -17.90 -17.72
N ALA A 605 -6.90 -18.35 -18.84
CA ALA A 605 -7.45 -17.45 -19.87
C ALA A 605 -8.60 -16.61 -19.31
N ARG A 606 -9.55 -17.24 -18.59
CA ARG A 606 -10.66 -16.53 -17.94
C ARG A 606 -10.21 -15.52 -16.89
N LEU A 607 -9.29 -15.92 -15.99
CA LEU A 607 -8.77 -15.02 -14.96
C LEU A 607 -8.03 -13.82 -15.56
N LEU A 608 -7.24 -14.04 -16.63
CA LEU A 608 -6.55 -12.95 -17.32
C LEU A 608 -7.53 -11.99 -18.02
N ASP A 609 -8.61 -12.51 -18.60
CA ASP A 609 -9.66 -11.68 -19.21
C ASP A 609 -10.42 -10.83 -18.16
N GLN A 610 -10.75 -11.43 -17.02
CA GLN A 610 -11.34 -10.72 -15.88
C GLN A 610 -10.40 -9.63 -15.35
N ILE A 611 -9.11 -9.94 -15.16
CA ILE A 611 -8.09 -8.96 -14.76
C ILE A 611 -7.95 -7.84 -15.79
N ASP A 612 -7.97 -8.16 -17.08
CA ASP A 612 -7.87 -7.17 -18.14
C ASP A 612 -9.10 -6.24 -18.14
N THR A 613 -10.29 -6.76 -17.85
CA THR A 613 -11.52 -5.96 -17.68
C THR A 613 -11.41 -5.03 -16.48
N LEU A 614 -11.00 -5.54 -15.32
CA LEU A 614 -10.83 -4.76 -14.09
C LEU A 614 -9.77 -3.66 -14.23
N THR A 615 -8.67 -3.95 -14.93
CA THR A 615 -7.54 -3.01 -15.07
C THR A 615 -7.69 -2.03 -16.23
N LYS A 616 -8.60 -2.26 -17.17
CA LYS A 616 -8.99 -1.31 -18.23
C LYS A 616 -10.22 -0.46 -17.85
N GLY A 617 -11.05 -0.93 -16.93
CA GLY A 617 -12.34 -0.36 -16.53
C GLY A 617 -12.34 0.95 -15.74
N GLY A 618 -11.31 1.80 -15.89
CA GLY A 618 -11.36 3.21 -15.41
C GLY A 618 -12.36 4.07 -16.20
N THR A 619 -12.92 3.55 -17.30
CA THR A 619 -14.10 4.10 -17.97
C THR A 619 -15.26 3.15 -17.75
N ALA A 620 -16.20 3.52 -16.88
CA ALA A 620 -17.46 2.81 -16.72
C ALA A 620 -18.17 2.67 -18.08
N PRO A 621 -18.75 1.50 -18.43
CA PRO A 621 -19.77 1.45 -19.45
C PRO A 621 -21.00 2.22 -18.94
N LYS A 622 -21.52 3.11 -19.78
CA LYS A 622 -22.78 3.84 -19.55
C LYS A 622 -23.96 2.91 -19.38
#